data_AF-A0A2V9TZE1-F1
#
_entry.id   AF-A0A2V9TZE1-F1
#
_cell.length_a   1.000
_cell.length_b   1.000
_cell.length_c   1.000
_cell.angle_alpha   90.00
_cell.angle_beta   90.00
_cell.angle_gamma   90.00
#
_symmetry.space_group_name_H-M   'P 1'
#
loop_
_entity.id
_entity.type
_entity.pdbx_description
1 polymer ?
#
loop_
_entity_poly.entity_id
_entity_poly.type
_entity_poly.pdbx_seq_one_letter_code
_entity_poly.pdbx_strand_id
1 'polypeptide(L)'
;MNRTRLVLVLLLLASLGAAQSTAGGAAEIEQLQVKREGADVTIQVILTSSVKPTVDTAVNPDRLVLVLPGTLSDAKQKHFPLDANGVRGVRVGLNSANPPVTRLVVDLNEAHSYTLNAEGNTIT
;
A
#
# COMPACT_ATOMS: atom_id res chain seq x y z
N MET A 1 31.13 -53.96 25.62
CA MET A 1 29.78 -53.63 26.13
C MET A 1 29.75 -52.13 26.36
N ASN A 2 29.61 -51.29 25.32
CA ASN A 2 28.34 -50.91 24.67
C ASN A 2 27.35 -50.44 25.77
N ARG A 3 26.94 -49.17 25.86
CA ARG A 3 26.37 -48.35 24.79
C ARG A 3 26.41 -46.85 25.12
N THR A 4 26.93 -46.10 24.16
CA THR A 4 26.59 -44.74 23.73
C THR A 4 25.13 -44.33 24.01
N ARG A 5 24.86 -43.06 24.34
CA ARG A 5 24.11 -42.10 23.50
C ARG A 5 24.21 -40.66 24.04
N LEU A 6 24.99 -39.86 23.31
CA LEU A 6 24.98 -38.41 23.26
C LEU A 6 23.57 -37.93 22.87
N VAL A 7 22.91 -37.14 23.71
CA VAL A 7 21.66 -36.44 23.35
C VAL A 7 22.01 -34.99 23.05
N LEU A 8 22.10 -34.71 21.76
CA LEU A 8 22.26 -33.39 21.17
C LEU A 8 20.89 -32.70 21.22
N VAL A 9 20.69 -31.72 22.10
CA VAL A 9 19.46 -30.90 22.10
C VAL A 9 19.66 -29.77 21.10
N LEU A 10 19.12 -29.98 19.90
CA LEU A 10 19.01 -28.98 18.83
C LEU A 10 17.93 -27.97 19.24
N LEU A 11 18.32 -26.77 19.68
CA LEU A 11 17.41 -25.64 19.86
C LEU A 11 17.00 -25.10 18.48
N LEU A 12 15.91 -25.62 17.93
CA LEU A 12 15.26 -25.05 16.76
C LEU A 12 14.70 -23.66 17.11
N LEU A 13 15.28 -22.63 16.50
CA LEU A 13 14.71 -21.30 16.36
C LEU A 13 13.43 -21.39 15.53
N ALA A 14 12.29 -21.61 16.19
CA ALA A 14 10.99 -21.37 15.58
C ALA A 14 10.76 -19.85 15.58
N SER A 15 11.21 -19.17 14.53
CA SER A 15 10.77 -17.81 14.23
C SER A 15 9.28 -17.87 13.90
N LEU A 16 8.43 -17.70 14.91
CA LEU A 16 7.03 -17.38 14.71
C LEU A 16 6.99 -16.01 14.05
N GLY A 17 6.95 -16.00 12.71
CA GLY A 17 6.41 -14.88 11.97
C GLY A 17 4.98 -14.70 12.46
N ALA A 18 4.77 -13.75 13.36
CA ALA A 18 3.44 -13.31 13.71
C ALA A 18 2.82 -12.70 12.45
N ALA A 19 2.13 -13.53 11.67
CA ALA A 19 1.07 -13.06 10.80
C ALA A 19 0.02 -12.46 11.74
N GLN A 20 0.15 -11.15 12.00
CA GLN A 20 -0.83 -10.41 12.74
C GLN A 20 -2.09 -10.38 11.88
N SER A 21 -2.94 -11.38 12.06
CA SER A 21 -4.34 -11.31 11.67
C SER A 21 -4.95 -10.23 12.56
N THR A 22 -4.94 -8.99 12.08
CA THR A 22 -5.70 -7.91 12.68
C THR A 22 -7.16 -8.34 12.68
N ALA A 23 -7.70 -8.62 13.87
CA ALA A 23 -9.11 -8.90 14.11
C ALA A 23 -9.94 -7.61 13.98
N GLY A 24 -9.84 -6.96 12.83
CA GLY A 24 -10.66 -5.85 12.35
C GLY A 24 -10.89 -6.11 10.86
N GLY A 25 -12.10 -5.86 10.36
CA GLY A 25 -12.42 -6.05 8.94
C GLY A 25 -11.44 -5.32 8.01
N ALA A 26 -11.47 -5.66 6.72
CA ALA A 26 -10.67 -4.95 5.74
C ALA A 26 -10.92 -3.42 5.82
N ALA A 27 -9.85 -2.63 5.77
CA ALA A 27 -9.97 -1.17 5.73
C ALA A 27 -10.71 -0.76 4.45
N GLU A 28 -11.40 0.38 4.47
CA GLU A 28 -12.06 0.93 3.28
C GLU A 28 -11.54 2.35 3.03
N ILE A 29 -11.56 2.78 1.76
CA ILE A 29 -11.27 4.17 1.41
C ILE A 29 -12.51 5.02 1.70
N GLU A 30 -12.45 5.87 2.72
CA GLU A 30 -13.51 6.83 3.06
C GLU A 30 -13.43 8.05 2.14
N GLN A 31 -12.22 8.56 1.90
CA GLN A 31 -12.03 9.77 1.13
C GLN A 31 -10.74 9.74 0.31
N LEU A 32 -10.81 10.27 -0.90
CA LEU A 32 -9.66 10.56 -1.76
C LEU A 32 -9.74 12.02 -2.18
N GLN A 33 -8.72 12.80 -1.83
CA GLN A 33 -8.56 14.20 -2.24
C GLN A 33 -7.30 14.33 -3.08
N VAL A 34 -7.39 15.10 -4.17
CA VAL A 34 -6.24 15.46 -4.99
C VAL A 34 -6.20 16.97 -5.07
N LYS A 35 -5.10 17.57 -4.60
CA LYS A 35 -4.91 19.02 -4.52
C LYS A 35 -3.63 19.44 -5.26
N ARG A 36 -3.68 20.61 -5.86
CA ARG A 36 -2.51 21.29 -6.42
C ARG A 36 -2.05 22.31 -5.37
N GLU A 37 -0.81 22.21 -4.94
CA GLU A 37 -0.23 23.07 -3.91
C GLU A 37 1.07 23.68 -4.45
N GLY A 38 0.94 24.82 -5.12
CA GLY A 38 2.07 25.46 -5.80
C GLY A 38 2.67 24.56 -6.89
N ALA A 39 3.92 24.16 -6.69
CA ALA A 39 4.64 23.26 -7.59
C ALA A 39 4.36 21.78 -7.34
N ASP A 40 3.67 21.44 -6.25
CA ASP A 40 3.43 20.06 -5.84
C ASP A 40 1.98 19.62 -6.12
N VAL A 41 1.78 18.31 -6.15
CA VAL A 41 0.46 17.67 -6.17
C VAL A 41 0.36 16.78 -4.94
N THR A 42 -0.61 17.07 -4.09
CA THR A 42 -0.86 16.37 -2.84
C THR A 42 -2.05 15.42 -3.01
N ILE A 43 -1.84 14.14 -2.76
CA ILE A 43 -2.88 13.11 -2.87
C ILE A 43 -3.12 12.55 -1.48
N GLN A 44 -4.28 12.87 -0.90
CA GLN A 44 -4.63 12.41 0.43
C GLN A 44 -5.68 11.30 0.36
N VAL A 45 -5.40 10.20 1.05
CA VAL A 45 -6.31 9.06 1.25
C VAL A 45 -6.66 8.97 2.72
N ILE A 46 -7.96 8.94 3.04
CA ILE A 46 -8.47 8.68 4.38
C ILE A 46 -9.12 7.30 4.39
N LEU A 47 -8.72 6.47 5.34
CA LEU A 47 -9.16 5.09 5.50
C LEU A 47 -10.01 4.89 6.76
N THR A 48 -10.83 3.84 6.80
CA THR A 48 -11.59 3.47 8.01
C THR A 48 -10.69 2.97 9.14
N SER A 49 -9.49 2.45 8.83
CA SER A 49 -8.50 2.02 9.82
C SER A 49 -7.07 2.19 9.27
N SER A 50 -6.09 2.19 10.19
CA SER A 50 -4.69 2.39 9.84
C SER A 50 -4.15 1.24 8.99
N VAL A 51 -3.53 1.59 7.86
CA VAL A 51 -2.90 0.66 6.94
C VAL A 51 -1.47 1.13 6.72
N LYS A 52 -0.52 0.21 6.71
CA LYS A 52 0.87 0.48 6.34
C LYS A 52 1.00 0.42 4.81
N PRO A 53 1.16 1.56 4.10
CA PRO A 53 1.31 1.55 2.66
C PRO A 53 2.73 1.12 2.23
N THR A 54 2.83 0.70 0.97
CA THR A 54 4.10 0.69 0.22
C THR A 54 3.92 1.43 -1.09
N VAL A 55 5.02 1.97 -1.63
CA VAL A 55 5.01 2.62 -2.96
C VAL A 55 5.96 1.86 -3.87
N ASP A 56 5.44 1.45 -5.01
CA ASP A 56 6.22 0.91 -6.13
C ASP A 56 6.26 1.93 -7.26
N THR A 57 7.29 1.85 -8.10
CA THR A 57 7.38 2.62 -9.35
C THR A 57 7.18 1.70 -10.55
N ALA A 58 6.59 2.22 -11.62
CA ALA A 58 6.52 1.53 -12.89
C ALA A 58 6.91 2.49 -14.03
N VAL A 59 7.54 1.94 -15.06
CA VAL A 59 7.99 2.68 -16.25
C VAL A 59 7.16 2.28 -17.48
N ASN A 60 7.19 3.11 -18.53
CA ASN A 60 6.48 2.88 -19.81
C ASN A 60 4.96 2.66 -19.68
N PRO A 61 4.17 3.64 -19.20
CA PRO A 61 4.57 4.98 -18.79
C PRO A 61 4.97 5.06 -17.31
N ASP A 62 5.63 6.16 -16.92
CA ASP A 62 6.01 6.45 -15.54
C ASP A 62 4.80 6.58 -14.62
N ARG A 63 4.86 5.86 -13.50
CA ARG A 63 3.79 5.76 -12.51
C ARG A 63 4.33 5.58 -11.10
N LEU A 64 3.66 6.18 -10.13
CA LEU A 64 3.74 5.78 -8.71
C LEU A 64 2.55 4.90 -8.38
N VAL A 65 2.78 3.80 -7.68
CA VAL A 65 1.75 2.84 -7.29
C VAL A 65 1.76 2.72 -5.78
N LEU A 66 0.82 3.41 -5.13
CA LEU A 66 0.54 3.24 -3.72
C LEU A 66 -0.26 1.95 -3.52
N VAL A 67 0.32 1.01 -2.81
CA VAL A 67 -0.29 -0.29 -2.48
C VAL A 67 -0.82 -0.23 -1.05
N LEU A 68 -2.09 -0.58 -0.90
CA LEU A 68 -2.82 -0.62 0.37
C LEU A 68 -3.28 -2.06 0.66
N PRO A 69 -2.46 -2.85 1.38
CA PRO A 69 -2.82 -4.22 1.76
C PRO A 69 -3.96 -4.24 2.77
N GLY A 70 -4.85 -5.24 2.66
CA GLY A 70 -5.98 -5.36 3.57
C GLY A 70 -7.06 -4.29 3.35
N THR A 71 -7.03 -3.59 2.22
CA THR A 71 -7.92 -2.47 1.93
C THR A 71 -8.84 -2.79 0.77
N LEU A 72 -10.13 -2.57 0.97
CA LEU A 72 -11.17 -2.58 -0.05
C LEU A 72 -11.37 -1.19 -0.64
N SER A 73 -11.76 -1.16 -1.91
CA SER A 73 -12.30 0.02 -2.56
C SER A 73 -13.65 -0.32 -3.18
N ASP A 74 -14.36 0.69 -3.67
CA ASP A 74 -15.51 0.46 -4.54
C ASP A 74 -15.17 -0.52 -5.67
N ALA A 75 -16.16 -1.32 -6.07
CA ALA A 75 -16.01 -2.32 -7.13
C ALA A 75 -15.65 -1.72 -8.50
N LYS A 76 -15.96 -0.43 -8.72
CA LYS A 76 -15.58 0.29 -9.93
C LYS A 76 -14.28 1.04 -9.69
N GLN A 77 -13.31 0.83 -10.56
CA GLN A 77 -12.11 1.65 -10.61
C GLN A 77 -12.51 3.12 -10.85
N LYS A 78 -12.01 4.03 -10.02
CA LYS A 78 -12.20 5.47 -10.19
C LYS A 78 -10.96 6.05 -10.87
N HIS A 79 -11.17 7.03 -11.74
CA HIS A 79 -10.11 7.76 -12.41
C HIS A 79 -10.39 9.27 -12.30
N PHE A 80 -9.42 9.99 -11.76
CA PHE A 80 -9.42 11.42 -11.57
C PHE A 80 -8.36 12.00 -12.51
N PRO A 81 -8.76 12.42 -13.73
CA PRO A 81 -7.80 13.05 -14.63
C PRO A 81 -7.25 14.32 -13.99
N LEU A 82 -5.93 14.49 -14.10
CA LEU A 82 -5.21 15.66 -13.62
C LEU A 82 -4.23 16.07 -14.72
N ASP A 83 -4.01 17.35 -14.90
CA ASP A 83 -2.91 17.81 -15.76
C ASP A 83 -2.25 18.97 -15.04
N ALA A 84 -1.30 18.62 -14.17
CA ALA A 84 -0.56 19.59 -13.37
C ALA A 84 0.71 18.97 -12.79
N ASN A 85 1.79 19.76 -12.82
CA ASN A 85 3.06 19.46 -12.16
C ASN A 85 3.54 18.03 -12.43
N GLY A 86 3.38 17.58 -13.68
CA GLY A 86 3.78 16.25 -14.13
C GLY A 86 2.83 15.09 -13.82
N VAL A 87 1.76 15.31 -13.05
CA VAL A 87 0.72 14.30 -12.82
C VAL A 87 -0.36 14.38 -13.90
N ARG A 88 -0.57 13.27 -14.61
CA ARG A 88 -1.61 13.07 -15.64
C ARG A 88 -2.94 12.55 -15.10
N GLY A 89 -2.94 11.99 -13.89
CA GLY A 89 -4.16 11.49 -13.29
C GLY A 89 -3.92 10.54 -12.13
N VAL A 90 -4.96 10.34 -11.35
CA VAL A 90 -4.97 9.40 -10.22
C VAL A 90 -6.03 8.35 -10.46
N ARG A 91 -5.67 7.09 -10.33
CA ARG A 91 -6.56 5.95 -10.45
C ARG A 91 -6.61 5.21 -9.13
N VAL A 92 -7.77 4.71 -8.75
CA VAL A 92 -7.90 3.87 -7.56
C VAL A 92 -8.82 2.70 -7.84
N GLY A 93 -8.44 1.51 -7.38
CA GLY A 93 -9.27 0.32 -7.52
C GLY A 93 -8.71 -0.90 -6.81
N LEU A 94 -9.60 -1.87 -6.59
CA LEU A 94 -9.28 -3.16 -6.01
C LEU A 94 -8.46 -3.97 -7.01
N ASN A 95 -7.22 -4.26 -6.65
CA ASN A 95 -6.28 -5.03 -7.47
C ASN A 95 -6.36 -6.55 -7.19
N SER A 96 -6.66 -6.92 -5.95
CA SER A 96 -6.91 -8.31 -5.53
C SER A 96 -8.05 -8.32 -4.53
N ALA A 97 -8.95 -9.31 -4.62
CA ALA A 97 -10.09 -9.44 -3.70
C ALA A 97 -9.81 -10.40 -2.53
N ASN A 98 -8.85 -11.33 -2.67
CA ASN A 98 -8.54 -12.30 -1.62
C ASN A 98 -7.05 -12.71 -1.63
N PRO A 99 -6.21 -12.18 -0.71
CA PRO A 99 -6.56 -11.12 0.25
C PRO A 99 -6.82 -9.77 -0.45
N PRO A 100 -7.61 -8.87 0.16
CA PRO A 100 -7.93 -7.58 -0.44
C PRO A 100 -6.68 -6.69 -0.54
N VAL A 101 -6.46 -6.12 -1.72
CA VAL A 101 -5.39 -5.14 -1.97
C VAL A 101 -5.94 -4.06 -2.89
N THR A 102 -5.98 -2.82 -2.40
CA THR A 102 -6.32 -1.66 -3.21
C THR A 102 -5.05 -0.99 -3.71
N ARG A 103 -5.04 -0.55 -4.97
CA ARG A 103 -3.96 0.24 -5.55
C ARG A 103 -4.45 1.62 -5.92
N LEU A 104 -3.69 2.63 -5.53
CA LEU A 104 -3.80 3.98 -6.06
C LEU A 104 -2.61 4.22 -6.98
N VAL A 105 -2.88 4.50 -8.25
CA VAL A 105 -1.88 4.71 -9.29
C VAL A 105 -1.89 6.18 -9.67
N VAL A 106 -0.74 6.83 -9.56
CA VAL A 106 -0.50 8.19 -10.04
C VAL A 106 0.19 8.07 -11.38
N ASP A 107 -0.51 8.44 -12.46
CA ASP A 107 0.04 8.46 -13.80
C ASP A 107 0.89 9.72 -13.99
N LEU A 108 2.17 9.57 -14.38
CA LEU A 108 3.13 10.67 -14.46
C LEU A 108 3.69 10.87 -15.88
N ASN A 109 3.90 12.13 -16.29
CA ASN A 109 4.52 12.46 -17.57
C ASN A 109 5.98 12.01 -17.68
N GLU A 110 6.71 12.02 -16.57
CA GLU A 110 8.08 11.56 -16.37
C GLU A 110 8.27 11.10 -14.91
N ALA A 111 9.42 10.55 -14.55
CA ALA A 111 9.70 10.19 -13.17
C ALA A 111 9.80 11.44 -12.26
N HIS A 112 9.00 11.49 -11.20
CA HIS A 112 9.03 12.55 -10.19
C HIS A 112 9.48 12.02 -8.83
N SER A 113 10.17 12.87 -8.07
CA SER A 113 10.40 12.60 -6.64
C SER A 113 9.09 12.69 -5.88
N TYR A 114 8.95 11.91 -4.80
CA TYR A 114 7.77 11.92 -3.96
C TYR A 114 8.14 11.76 -2.49
N THR A 115 7.24 12.19 -1.63
CA THR A 115 7.25 11.88 -0.19
C THR A 115 6.01 11.06 0.13
N LEU A 116 6.10 10.22 1.16
CA LEU A 116 4.97 9.41 1.65
C LEU A 116 4.90 9.62 3.15
N ASN A 117 3.75 10.06 3.65
CA ASN A 117 3.43 10.12 5.06
C ASN A 117 2.20 9.25 5.38
N ALA A 118 2.30 8.44 6.42
CA ALA A 118 1.18 7.63 6.91
C ALA A 118 1.01 7.87 8.40
N GLU A 119 -0.06 8.56 8.78
CA GLU A 119 -0.36 8.94 10.16
C GLU A 119 -1.78 8.51 10.51
N GLY A 120 -1.89 7.54 11.42
CA GLY A 120 -3.18 6.93 11.77
C GLY A 120 -3.86 6.35 10.54
N ASN A 121 -5.01 6.92 10.18
CA ASN A 121 -5.86 6.50 9.07
C ASN A 121 -5.64 7.33 7.79
N THR A 122 -4.73 8.30 7.83
CA THR A 122 -4.48 9.24 6.73
C THR A 122 -3.15 8.92 6.07
N ILE A 123 -3.15 8.83 4.74
CA ILE A 123 -1.97 8.68 3.91
C ILE A 123 -1.90 9.86 2.96
N THR A 124 -0.71 10.46 2.82
CA THR A 124 -0.44 11.60 1.92
C THR A 124 0.85 11.36 1.15
#